data_AF-A0A537X6R1-F1
#
_entry.id   AF-A0A537X6R1-F1
#
_cell.length_a   1.000
_cell.length_b   1.000
_cell.length_c   1.000
_cell.angle_alpha   90.00
_cell.angle_beta   90.00
_cell.angle_gamma   90.00
#
_symmetry.space_group_name_H-M   'P 1'
#
loop_
_entity.id
_entity.type
_entity.pdbx_description
1 polymer ?
#
loop_
_entity_poly.entity_id
_entity_poly.type
_entity_poly.pdbx_seq_one_letter_code
_entity_poly.pdbx_strand_id
1 'polypeptide(L)'
;MFLDADDVEAIAQRVAELLGPSAETGELVEARQLAAILRVRVGFVYAHKVELGGVPLGDGPRPRWRFDPEVARRALAARNQMPPAPRRPAADARAVARRRSTAALPPGVKLLEGRKHGDRLRA
;
A
#
# COMPACT_ATOMS: atom_id res chain seq x y z
N MET A 1 -23.41 15.88 39.80
CA MET A 1 -23.95 15.10 38.68
C MET A 1 -23.11 13.84 38.61
N PHE A 2 -23.69 12.70 38.96
CA PHE A 2 -23.03 11.39 38.89
C PHE A 2 -23.73 10.60 37.81
N LEU A 3 -22.96 9.93 36.96
CA LEU A 3 -23.49 8.98 35.99
C LEU A 3 -23.94 7.75 36.76
N ASP A 4 -25.17 7.32 36.52
CA ASP A 4 -25.68 6.05 37.05
C ASP A 4 -25.49 4.91 36.03
N ALA A 5 -25.91 3.71 36.42
CA ALA A 5 -25.75 2.54 35.57
C ALA A 5 -26.58 2.64 34.27
N ASP A 6 -27.72 3.32 34.32
CA ASP A 6 -28.60 3.50 33.16
C ASP A 6 -27.99 4.50 32.18
N ASP A 7 -27.34 5.55 32.68
CA ASP A 7 -26.56 6.48 31.86
C ASP A 7 -25.40 5.78 31.14
N VAL A 8 -24.69 4.89 31.84
CA VAL A 8 -23.58 4.13 31.25
C VAL A 8 -24.08 3.17 30.16
N GLU A 9 -25.19 2.48 30.40
CA GLU A 9 -25.82 1.58 29.42
C GLU A 9 -26.33 2.37 28.20
N ALA A 10 -26.95 3.53 28.41
CA ALA A 10 -27.41 4.39 27.32
C ALA A 10 -26.25 4.89 26.45
N ILE A 11 -25.12 5.25 27.07
CA ILE A 11 -23.90 5.62 26.34
C ILE A 11 -23.33 4.40 25.60
N ALA A 12 -23.25 3.23 26.24
CA ALA A 12 -22.72 2.02 25.62
C ALA A 12 -23.54 1.61 24.39
N GLN A 13 -24.88 1.60 24.53
CA GLN A 13 -25.80 1.33 23.43
C GLN A 13 -25.64 2.36 22.31
N ARG A 14 -25.53 3.64 22.65
CA ARG A 14 -25.35 4.70 21.65
C ARG A 14 -24.01 4.57 20.93
N VAL A 15 -22.95 4.20 21.63
CA VAL A 15 -21.64 3.94 21.04
C VAL A 15 -21.70 2.71 20.13
N ALA A 16 -22.35 1.63 20.55
CA ALA A 16 -22.54 0.43 19.73
C ALA A 16 -23.32 0.73 18.44
N GLU A 17 -24.39 1.52 18.54
CA GLU A 17 -25.15 2.00 17.37
C GLU A 17 -24.32 2.88 16.44
N LEU A 18 -23.50 3.78 17.00
CA LEU A 18 -22.63 4.66 16.23
C LEU A 18 -21.49 3.92 15.54
N LEU A 19 -20.96 2.87 16.18
CA LEU A 19 -19.94 2.00 15.60
C LEU A 19 -20.53 1.08 14.53
N GLY A 20 -21.81 0.72 14.64
CA GLY A 20 -22.52 -0.15 13.69
C GLY A 20 -21.86 -1.53 13.52
N PRO A 21 -22.45 -2.44 12.71
CA PRO A 21 -21.85 -3.73 12.37
C PRO A 21 -20.70 -3.58 11.36
N SER A 22 -19.73 -2.70 11.63
CA SER A 22 -18.63 -2.37 10.70
C SER A 22 -17.31 -3.12 10.96
N ALA A 23 -17.26 -4.05 11.92
CA ALA A 23 -16.00 -4.69 12.32
C ALA A 23 -15.85 -6.17 11.93
N GLU A 24 -16.95 -6.89 11.66
CA GLU A 24 -16.90 -8.36 11.62
C GLU A 24 -17.01 -8.95 10.20
N THR A 25 -17.50 -8.19 9.21
CA THR A 25 -17.72 -8.68 7.83
C THR A 25 -17.48 -7.60 6.77
N GLY A 26 -16.41 -6.81 6.91
CA GLY A 26 -15.93 -5.99 5.80
C GLY A 26 -15.64 -6.88 4.59
N GLU A 27 -16.29 -6.63 3.46
CA GLU A 27 -16.06 -7.37 2.22
C GLU A 27 -14.57 -7.25 1.87
N LEU A 28 -13.84 -8.35 2.05
CA LEU A 28 -12.42 -8.39 1.78
C LEU A 28 -12.18 -8.34 0.27
N VAL A 29 -11.70 -7.20 -0.21
CA VAL A 29 -11.48 -6.94 -1.63
C VAL A 29 -10.05 -7.26 -2.07
N GLU A 30 -9.88 -7.48 -3.37
CA GLU A 30 -8.56 -7.64 -3.98
C GLU A 30 -7.87 -6.28 -4.21
N ALA A 31 -6.54 -6.30 -4.40
CA ALA A 31 -5.73 -5.10 -4.58
C ALA A 31 -6.20 -4.16 -5.72
N ARG A 32 -6.72 -4.72 -6.83
CA ARG A 32 -7.22 -3.91 -7.95
C ARG A 32 -8.48 -3.15 -7.57
N GLN A 33 -9.39 -3.81 -6.87
CA GLN A 33 -10.64 -3.22 -6.42
C GLN A 33 -10.38 -2.17 -5.33
N LEU A 34 -9.46 -2.47 -4.39
CA LEU A 34 -9.02 -1.49 -3.40
C LEU A 34 -8.41 -0.24 -4.06
N ALA A 35 -7.57 -0.42 -5.08
CA ALA A 35 -6.97 0.70 -5.79
C ALA A 35 -8.02 1.60 -6.45
N ALA A 36 -9.09 1.02 -7.01
CA ALA A 36 -10.21 1.77 -7.55
C ALA A 36 -10.98 2.54 -6.46
N ILE A 37 -11.25 1.89 -5.31
CA ILE A 37 -11.93 2.50 -4.16
C ILE A 37 -11.14 3.69 -3.60
N LEU A 38 -9.83 3.54 -3.46
CA LEU A 38 -8.94 4.58 -2.92
C LEU A 38 -8.48 5.59 -3.98
N ARG A 39 -8.82 5.39 -5.26
CA ARG A 39 -8.34 6.18 -6.41
C ARG A 39 -6.80 6.29 -6.48
N VAL A 40 -6.10 5.21 -6.13
CA VAL A 40 -4.64 5.11 -6.21
C VAL A 40 -4.21 4.13 -7.30
N ARG A 41 -2.92 4.10 -7.62
CA ARG A 41 -2.37 3.09 -8.54
C ARG A 41 -2.30 1.73 -7.85
N VAL A 42 -2.57 0.65 -8.58
CA VAL A 42 -2.47 -0.74 -8.05
C VAL A 42 -1.08 -1.04 -7.47
N GLY A 43 -0.02 -0.51 -8.10
CA GLY A 43 1.36 -0.65 -7.58
C GLY A 43 1.56 -0.03 -6.20
N PHE A 44 0.81 1.03 -5.85
CA PHE A 44 0.83 1.61 -4.51
C PHE A 44 0.24 0.64 -3.49
N VAL A 45 -0.88 -0.03 -3.82
CA VAL A 45 -1.50 -1.02 -2.93
C VAL A 45 -0.54 -2.17 -2.64
N TYR A 46 0.16 -2.69 -3.67
CA TYR A 46 1.16 -3.75 -3.45
C TYR A 46 2.37 -3.26 -2.64
N ALA A 47 2.83 -2.03 -2.88
CA ALA A 47 3.97 -1.45 -2.17
C ALA A 47 3.66 -1.23 -0.67
N HIS A 48 2.42 -0.86 -0.35
CA HIS A 48 1.95 -0.53 1.00
C HIS A 48 1.01 -1.60 1.57
N LYS A 49 1.09 -2.84 1.10
CA LYS A 49 0.11 -3.89 1.44
C LYS A 49 -0.06 -4.15 2.94
N VAL A 50 1.03 -4.07 3.71
CA VAL A 50 0.99 -4.27 5.17
C VAL A 50 0.42 -3.04 5.87
N GLU A 51 0.86 -1.84 5.46
CA GLU A 51 0.41 -0.57 6.01
C GLU A 51 -1.09 -0.34 5.78
N LEU A 52 -1.64 -0.84 4.66
CA LEU A 52 -3.06 -0.75 4.32
C LEU A 52 -3.91 -1.82 5.02
N GLY A 53 -3.34 -2.62 5.93
CA GLY A 53 -4.06 -3.68 6.64
C GLY A 53 -4.35 -4.92 5.78
N GLY A 54 -3.49 -5.19 4.80
CA GLY A 54 -3.63 -6.38 3.97
C GLY A 54 -3.47 -7.66 4.78
N VAL A 55 -4.37 -8.62 4.54
CA VAL A 55 -4.37 -9.95 5.14
C VAL A 55 -3.90 -10.96 4.09
N PRO A 56 -2.84 -11.75 4.36
CA PRO A 56 -2.43 -12.82 3.47
C PRO A 56 -3.42 -13.98 3.56
N LEU A 57 -3.88 -14.46 2.41
CA LEU A 57 -4.74 -15.64 2.28
C LEU A 57 -3.92 -16.80 1.71
N GLY A 58 -3.74 -17.83 2.55
CA GLY A 58 -3.03 -19.07 2.25
C GLY A 58 -1.58 -19.11 2.75
N ASP A 59 -1.04 -20.34 2.87
CA ASP A 59 0.27 -20.61 3.49
C ASP A 59 1.43 -20.79 2.49
N GLY A 60 1.16 -20.53 1.21
CA GLY A 60 2.16 -20.67 0.14
C GLY A 60 3.20 -19.54 0.14
N PRO A 61 4.30 -19.68 -0.63
CA PRO A 61 5.35 -18.67 -0.74
C PRO A 61 4.89 -17.34 -1.37
N ARG A 62 3.68 -17.31 -1.94
CA ARG A 62 3.04 -16.13 -2.53
C ARG A 62 1.56 -16.09 -2.13
N PRO A 63 1.26 -15.73 -0.87
CA PRO A 63 -0.12 -15.64 -0.42
C PRO A 63 -0.85 -14.54 -1.18
N ARG A 64 -2.15 -14.76 -1.45
CA ARG A 64 -2.99 -13.74 -2.08
C ARG A 64 -3.36 -12.71 -1.03
N TRP A 65 -3.18 -11.44 -1.32
CA TRP A 65 -3.48 -10.38 -0.36
C TRP A 65 -4.93 -9.92 -0.52
N ARG A 66 -5.65 -9.90 0.59
CA ARG A 66 -7.00 -9.35 0.72
C ARG A 66 -6.98 -8.12 1.61
N PHE A 67 -7.91 -7.21 1.38
CA PHE A 67 -7.91 -5.91 2.04
C PHE A 67 -9.31 -5.56 2.52
N ASP A 68 -9.39 -5.00 3.71
CA ASP A 68 -10.59 -4.32 4.17
C ASP A 68 -10.55 -2.85 3.68
N PRO A 69 -11.55 -2.40 2.90
CA PRO A 69 -11.59 -1.04 2.38
C PRO A 69 -11.56 0.06 3.46
N GLU A 70 -12.22 -0.16 4.59
CA GLU A 70 -12.35 0.82 5.66
C GLU A 70 -11.06 0.92 6.47
N VAL A 71 -10.42 -0.22 6.75
CA VAL A 71 -9.07 -0.24 7.36
C VAL A 71 -8.07 0.50 6.47
N ALA A 72 -8.08 0.23 5.17
CA ALA A 72 -7.17 0.87 4.23
C ALA A 72 -7.42 2.39 4.10
N ARG A 73 -8.68 2.84 4.17
CA ARG A 73 -9.03 4.28 4.20
C ARG A 73 -8.50 4.97 5.44
N ARG A 74 -8.68 4.36 6.62
CA ARG A 74 -8.16 4.88 7.89
C ARG A 74 -6.64 4.97 7.88
N ALA A 75 -5.97 3.94 7.38
CA ALA A 75 -4.52 3.92 7.24
C ALA A 75 -4.01 5.03 6.30
N LEU A 76 -4.68 5.24 5.15
CA LEU A 76 -4.32 6.31 4.22
C LEU A 76 -4.54 7.71 4.81
N ALA A 77 -5.64 7.91 5.56
CA ALA A 77 -5.90 9.17 6.24
C ALA A 77 -4.84 9.47 7.31
N ALA A 78 -4.47 8.47 8.13
CA ALA A 78 -3.43 8.61 9.15
C ALA A 78 -2.06 8.95 8.52
N ARG A 79 -1.72 8.31 7.39
CA ARG A 79 -0.50 8.62 6.65
C ARG A 79 -0.46 10.07 6.15
N ASN A 80 -1.57 10.61 5.69
CA ASN A 80 -1.63 11.99 5.20
C ASN A 80 -1.51 13.04 6.32
N GLN A 81 -1.81 12.67 7.57
CA GLN A 81 -1.63 13.53 8.73
C GLN A 81 -0.18 13.54 9.24
N MET A 82 0.61 12.54 8.88
CA MET A 82 2.01 12.44 9.28
C MET A 82 2.90 13.29 8.36
N PRO A 83 3.90 14.02 8.89
CA PRO A 83 4.83 14.77 8.06
C PRO A 83 5.48 13.84 7.02
N PRO A 84 5.65 14.27 5.76
CA PRO A 84 6.28 13.44 4.76
C PRO A 84 7.68 13.07 5.24
N ALA A 85 7.93 11.76 5.40
CA ALA A 85 9.27 11.27 5.66
C ALA A 85 10.23 11.82 4.60
N PRO A 86 11.46 12.20 4.97
CA PRO A 86 12.42 12.77 4.02
C PRO A 86 12.58 11.81 2.84
N ARG A 87 12.22 12.28 1.64
CA ARG A 87 12.44 11.51 0.41
C ARG A 87 13.93 11.27 0.30
N ARG A 88 14.37 10.01 0.38
CA ARG A 88 15.75 9.66 0.05
C ARG A 88 16.06 10.22 -1.34
N PRO A 89 17.09 11.06 -1.50
CA PRO A 89 17.37 11.70 -2.77
C PRO A 89 17.65 10.64 -3.84
N ALA A 90 17.05 10.82 -5.01
CA ALA A 90 17.18 9.89 -6.14
C ALA A 90 18.63 9.68 -6.61
N ALA A 91 19.56 10.53 -6.17
CA ALA A 91 21.00 10.39 -6.37
C ALA A 91 21.54 9.09 -5.76
N ASP A 92 21.06 8.69 -4.58
CA ASP A 92 21.55 7.50 -3.88
C ASP A 92 21.13 6.21 -4.60
N ALA A 93 19.91 6.18 -5.13
CA ALA A 93 19.40 5.03 -5.89
C ALA A 93 20.17 4.82 -7.21
N ARG A 94 20.58 5.90 -7.88
CA ARG A 94 21.41 5.83 -9.11
C ARG A 94 22.84 5.36 -8.82
N ALA A 95 23.41 5.77 -7.68
CA ALA A 95 24.74 5.33 -7.26
C ALA A 95 24.77 3.82 -6.95
N VAL A 96 23.74 3.30 -6.28
CA VAL A 96 23.60 1.87 -5.99
C VAL A 96 23.39 1.04 -7.27
N ALA A 97 22.58 1.52 -8.21
CA ALA A 97 22.38 0.86 -9.50
C ALA A 97 23.67 0.80 -10.33
N ARG A 98 24.45 1.90 -10.40
CA ARG A 98 25.72 1.94 -11.13
C ARG A 98 26.77 0.99 -10.57
N ARG A 99 26.87 0.87 -9.24
CA ARG A 99 27.83 -0.05 -8.60
C ARG A 99 27.53 -1.51 -8.91
N ARG A 100 26.24 -1.89 -9.04
CA ARG A 100 25.86 -3.27 -9.42
C ARG A 100 26.12 -3.57 -10.90
N SER A 101 26.01 -2.59 -11.79
CA SER A 101 26.30 -2.79 -13.21
C SER A 101 27.80 -2.95 -13.51
N THR A 102 28.69 -2.46 -12.66
CA THR A 102 30.15 -2.58 -12.87
C THR A 102 30.78 -3.77 -12.14
N ALA A 103 30.10 -4.37 -11.16
CA ALA A 103 30.69 -5.37 -10.27
C ALA A 103 30.32 -6.82 -10.58
N ALA A 104 29.50 -7.11 -11.60
CA ALA A 104 28.98 -8.47 -11.81
C ALA A 104 28.79 -8.84 -13.28
N LEU A 105 29.82 -8.66 -14.11
CA LEU A 105 29.91 -9.39 -15.37
C LEU A 105 31.08 -10.37 -15.24
N PRO A 106 30.84 -11.71 -15.28
CA PRO A 106 31.95 -12.65 -15.41
C PRO A 106 32.74 -12.36 -16.70
N PRO A 107 34.06 -12.60 -16.74
CA PRO A 107 34.86 -12.32 -17.92
C PRO A 107 34.31 -13.10 -19.13
N GLY A 108 34.02 -12.40 -20.23
CA GLY A 108 33.58 -13.00 -21.50
C GLY A 108 32.16 -12.67 -21.97
N VAL A 109 31.31 -12.04 -21.15
CA VAL A 109 29.96 -11.64 -21.57
C VAL A 109 29.90 -10.16 -21.98
N LYS A 110 29.55 -9.92 -23.25
CA LYS A 110 29.29 -8.56 -23.78
C LYS A 110 27.84 -8.18 -23.52
N LEU A 111 27.62 -6.99 -22.96
CA LEU A 111 26.29 -6.42 -22.79
C LEU A 111 25.71 -6.12 -24.19
N LEU A 112 24.59 -6.74 -24.53
CA LEU A 112 23.87 -6.40 -25.76
C LEU A 112 23.28 -4.99 -25.58
N GLU A 113 23.76 -4.03 -26.36
CA GLU A 113 23.19 -2.68 -26.37
C GLU A 113 21.72 -2.76 -26.79
N GLY A 114 20.83 -2.34 -25.89
CA GLY A 114 19.42 -2.17 -26.20
C GLY A 114 19.27 -1.14 -27.32
N ARG A 115 18.80 -1.61 -28.48
CA ARG A 115 18.46 -0.79 -29.65
C ARG A 115 17.51 0.33 -29.21
N LYS A 116 17.98 1.57 -29.29
CA LYS A 116 17.23 2.77 -28.98
C LYS A 116 16.20 2.97 -30.10
N HIS A 117 14.94 2.60 -29.87
CA HIS A 117 13.87 2.87 -30.81
C HIS A 117 13.32 4.26 -30.51
N GLY A 118 13.76 5.24 -31.29
CA GLY A 118 13.38 6.62 -31.10
C GLY A 118 13.96 7.49 -32.20
N ASP A 119 13.48 7.28 -33.42
CA ASP A 119 13.48 8.36 -34.40
C ASP A 119 12.15 8.39 -35.15
N ARG A 120 11.28 9.30 -34.69
CA ARG A 120 10.24 9.92 -35.50
C ARG A 120 10.66 11.38 -35.58
N LEU A 121 11.00 11.85 -36.79
CA LEU A 121 10.40 12.99 -37.50
C LEU A 121 11.36 13.49 -38.59
N ARG A 122 10.93 13.40 -39.85
CA ARG A 122 10.77 14.53 -40.80
C ARG A 122 10.73 14.03 -42.25
N ALA A 123 9.56 14.19 -42.87
CA ALA A 123 9.39 14.79 -44.19
C ALA A 123 7.96 15.34 -44.23
#